data_AF-A0AAD3WUT7-F1
#
_entry.id   AF-A0AAD3WUT7-F1
#
_cell.length_a   1.000
_cell.length_b   1.000
_cell.length_c   1.000
_cell.angle_alpha   90.00
_cell.angle_beta   90.00
_cell.angle_gamma   90.00
#
_symmetry.space_group_name_H-M   'P 1'
#
loop_
_entity.id
_entity.type
_entity.pdbx_description
1 polymer ?
#
loop_
_entity_poly.entity_id
_entity_poly.type
_entity_poly.pdbx_seq_one_letter_code
_entity_poly.pdbx_strand_id
1 'polypeptide(L)'
;MQLELQHIYLEVYNERFHNLKEYCEAYYCYKHNLVTRHGKPDWLGIFTTANYSLKALQCSDRKLLSRDLWLPMTVIIGQLKALVRDDHATIANIQDLLDAQLDYVIVTREEYKRLVNKGLDKSMPKAYYQVGHSDHLNAMARFETVGITFA
;
A
#
# COMPACT_ATOMS: atom_id res chain seq x y z
N MET A 1 11.22 -9.81 -10.32
CA MET A 1 9.93 -10.09 -9.66
C MET A 1 9.98 -11.34 -8.78
N GLN A 2 10.40 -12.52 -9.29
CA GLN A 2 10.41 -13.76 -8.50
C GLN A 2 11.28 -13.71 -7.23
N LEU A 3 12.43 -13.01 -7.23
CA LEU A 3 13.31 -12.93 -6.06
C LEU A 3 12.69 -12.17 -4.88
N GLU A 4 12.08 -11.00 -5.11
CA GLU A 4 11.43 -10.25 -4.01
C GLU A 4 10.23 -10.99 -3.45
N LEU A 5 9.44 -11.63 -4.33
CA LEU A 5 8.33 -12.45 -3.88
C LEU A 5 8.79 -13.64 -3.02
N GLN A 6 9.96 -14.23 -3.33
CA GLN A 6 10.58 -15.26 -2.49
C GLN A 6 11.05 -14.70 -1.13
N HIS A 7 11.65 -13.50 -1.11
CA HIS A 7 12.01 -12.84 0.15
C HIS A 7 10.77 -12.57 1.01
N ILE A 8 9.71 -12.01 0.41
CA ILE A 8 8.43 -11.78 1.08
C ILE A 8 7.88 -13.10 1.62
N TYR A 9 7.85 -14.16 0.81
CA TYR A 9 7.39 -15.48 1.24
C TYR A 9 8.17 -15.98 2.46
N LEU A 10 9.51 -15.89 2.44
CA LEU A 10 10.34 -16.34 3.56
C LEU A 10 10.07 -15.52 4.83
N GLU A 11 9.95 -14.20 4.71
CA GLU A 11 9.63 -13.32 5.83
C GLU A 11 8.23 -13.60 6.39
N VAL A 12 7.22 -13.75 5.53
CA VAL A 12 5.84 -14.07 5.93
C VAL A 12 5.74 -15.44 6.59
N TYR A 13 6.33 -16.47 5.99
CA TYR A 13 6.29 -17.84 6.51
C TYR A 13 7.00 -17.96 7.87
N ASN A 14 8.08 -17.20 8.09
CA ASN A 14 8.77 -17.15 9.39
C ASN A 14 8.16 -16.11 10.36
N GLU A 15 7.00 -15.53 10.02
CA GLU A 15 6.30 -14.52 10.81
C GLU A 15 7.13 -13.26 11.14
N ARG A 16 8.06 -12.90 10.25
CA ARG A 16 8.94 -11.74 10.36
C ARG A 16 8.38 -10.56 9.55
N PHE A 17 7.61 -9.69 10.20
CA PHE A 17 6.91 -8.60 9.50
C PHE A 17 7.58 -7.22 9.58
N HIS A 18 8.70 -7.09 10.29
CA HIS A 18 9.32 -5.81 10.63
C HIS A 18 9.94 -5.09 9.42
N ASN A 19 10.52 -5.83 8.47
CA ASN A 19 11.15 -5.28 7.26
C ASN A 19 10.29 -5.45 6.00
N LEU A 20 9.07 -5.96 6.14
CA LEU A 20 8.26 -6.39 4.99
C LEU A 20 7.94 -5.23 4.02
N LYS A 21 7.82 -4.02 4.54
CA LYS A 21 7.55 -2.82 3.74
C LYS A 21 8.60 -2.61 2.64
N GLU A 22 9.88 -2.82 2.93
CA GLU A 22 10.95 -2.58 1.96
C GLU A 22 10.89 -3.60 0.81
N TYR A 23 10.61 -4.86 1.13
CA TYR A 23 10.41 -5.90 0.12
C TYR A 23 9.15 -5.67 -0.72
N CYS A 24 8.05 -5.20 -0.09
CA CYS A 24 6.84 -4.82 -0.81
C CYS A 24 7.08 -3.63 -1.75
N GLU A 25 7.83 -2.61 -1.32
CA GLU A 25 8.19 -1.47 -2.17
C GLU A 25 9.04 -1.92 -3.37
N ALA A 26 10.01 -2.82 -3.16
CA ALA A 26 10.78 -3.41 -4.23
C ALA A 26 9.90 -4.24 -5.18
N TYR A 27 9.01 -5.06 -4.64
CA TYR A 27 8.03 -5.86 -5.40
C TYR A 27 7.16 -4.97 -6.30
N TYR A 28 6.57 -3.92 -5.74
CA TYR A 28 5.77 -2.94 -6.48
C TYR A 28 6.58 -2.31 -7.62
N CYS A 29 7.81 -1.85 -7.33
CA CYS A 29 8.68 -1.29 -8.37
C CYS A 29 8.92 -2.26 -9.52
N TYR A 30 9.24 -3.52 -9.23
CA TYR A 30 9.48 -4.51 -10.26
C TYR A 30 8.22 -4.84 -11.06
N LYS A 31 7.06 -4.95 -10.42
CA LYS A 31 5.78 -5.19 -11.07
C LYS A 31 5.43 -4.08 -12.08
N HIS A 32 5.70 -2.83 -11.71
CA HIS A 32 5.38 -1.65 -12.52
C HIS A 32 6.52 -1.19 -13.44
N ASN A 33 7.57 -2.01 -13.60
CA ASN A 33 8.77 -1.68 -14.38
C ASN A 33 9.44 -0.35 -13.97
N LEU A 34 9.36 -0.02 -12.67
CA LEU A 34 10.02 1.13 -12.05
C LEU A 34 11.41 0.72 -11.58
N VAL A 35 12.34 0.65 -12.53
CA VAL A 35 13.72 0.23 -12.26
C VAL A 35 14.72 1.27 -12.76
N THR A 36 15.80 1.44 -12.01
CA THR A 36 16.95 2.23 -12.43
C THR A 36 17.65 1.59 -13.63
N ARG A 37 18.57 2.31 -14.28
CA ARG A 37 19.43 1.77 -15.36
C ARG A 37 20.21 0.51 -14.98
N HIS A 38 20.40 0.27 -13.67
CA HIS A 38 21.11 -0.89 -13.14
C HIS A 38 20.16 -2.00 -12.64
N GLY A 39 18.86 -1.93 -12.95
CA GLY A 39 17.88 -2.96 -12.56
C GLY A 39 17.50 -2.96 -11.07
N LYS A 40 17.87 -1.92 -10.32
CA LYS A 40 17.46 -1.73 -8.91
C LYS A 40 16.08 -1.05 -8.84
N PRO A 41 15.26 -1.30 -7.80
CA PRO A 41 13.98 -0.62 -7.62
C PRO A 41 14.14 0.90 -7.64
N ASP A 42 13.32 1.59 -8.44
CA ASP A 42 13.26 3.04 -8.48
C ASP A 42 12.00 3.54 -7.77
N TRP A 43 12.13 3.77 -6.47
CA TRP A 43 11.03 4.27 -5.64
C TRP A 43 10.57 5.69 -6.00
N LEU A 44 11.35 6.42 -6.80
CA LEU A 44 10.93 7.73 -7.33
C LEU A 44 9.99 7.57 -8.53
N GLY A 45 10.07 6.45 -9.24
CA GLY A 45 9.22 6.14 -10.40
C GLY A 45 7.75 6.00 -10.05
N ILE A 46 7.39 5.76 -8.79
CA ILE A 46 5.98 5.65 -8.36
C ILE A 46 5.13 6.87 -8.72
N PHE A 47 5.73 8.07 -8.81
CA PHE A 47 5.04 9.29 -9.23
C PHE A 47 4.55 9.24 -10.69
N THR A 48 4.94 8.25 -11.49
CA THR A 48 4.44 8.06 -12.86
C THR A 48 3.34 7.00 -12.98
N THR A 49 3.08 6.23 -11.92
CA THR A 49 2.16 5.08 -11.96
C THR A 49 1.06 5.12 -10.90
N ALA A 50 1.34 5.67 -9.73
CA ALA A 50 0.38 5.77 -8.64
C ALA A 50 -0.74 6.78 -8.94
N ASN A 51 -1.91 6.53 -8.38
CA ASN A 51 -3.07 7.40 -8.50
C ASN A 51 -2.89 8.67 -7.66
N TYR A 52 -3.22 9.83 -8.22
CA TYR A 52 -3.09 11.11 -7.54
C TYR A 52 -4.43 11.57 -6.97
N SER A 53 -4.40 12.16 -5.78
CA SER A 53 -5.55 12.94 -5.30
C SER A 53 -5.78 14.14 -6.22
N LEU A 54 -7.02 14.65 -6.27
CA LEU A 54 -7.35 15.82 -7.08
C LEU A 54 -6.49 17.04 -6.73
N LYS A 55 -6.13 17.22 -5.44
CA LYS A 55 -5.22 18.30 -5.02
C LYS A 55 -3.77 18.01 -5.39
N ALA A 56 -3.31 16.75 -5.30
CA ALA A 56 -1.95 16.39 -5.69
C ALA A 56 -1.72 16.59 -7.19
N LEU A 57 -2.72 16.34 -8.04
CA LEU A 57 -2.67 16.61 -9.48
C LEU A 57 -2.39 18.08 -9.81
N GLN A 58 -2.85 18.99 -8.96
CA GLN A 58 -2.65 20.45 -9.13
C GLN A 58 -1.29 20.92 -8.59
N CYS A 59 -0.50 20.03 -7.97
CA CYS A 59 0.75 20.38 -7.35
C CYS A 59 1.93 20.11 -8.28
N SER A 60 2.62 21.17 -8.70
CA SER A 60 3.84 21.07 -9.51
C SER A 60 5.09 20.77 -8.68
N ASP A 61 5.11 21.14 -7.40
CA ASP A 61 6.26 20.87 -6.52
C ASP A 61 6.12 19.50 -5.83
N ARG A 62 6.86 18.52 -6.34
CA ARG A 62 6.96 17.17 -5.77
C ARG A 62 7.35 17.16 -4.28
N LYS A 63 8.05 18.18 -3.77
CA LYS A 63 8.40 18.26 -2.34
C LYS A 63 7.17 18.44 -1.45
N LEU A 64 6.05 18.91 -2.01
CA LEU A 64 4.78 19.04 -1.31
C LEU A 64 3.91 17.79 -1.42
N LEU A 65 4.38 16.75 -2.10
CA LEU A 65 3.67 15.48 -2.25
C LEU A 65 4.17 14.45 -1.23
N SER A 66 3.30 13.49 -0.95
CA SER A 66 3.56 12.31 -0.14
C SER A 66 3.03 11.08 -0.87
N ARG A 67 3.77 9.98 -0.75
CA ARG A 67 3.31 8.66 -1.18
C ARG A 67 2.67 7.99 0.02
N ASP A 68 1.55 7.34 -0.21
CA ASP A 68 0.92 6.47 0.79
C ASP A 68 0.37 5.24 0.09
N LEU A 69 0.04 4.18 0.84
CA LEU A 69 -0.63 3.01 0.27
C LEU A 69 -2.11 3.30 0.04
N TRP A 70 -2.80 2.55 -0.80
CA TRP A 70 -4.27 2.58 -0.83
C TRP A 70 -4.80 2.00 0.49
N LEU A 71 -4.33 0.79 0.83
CA LEU A 71 -4.59 0.10 2.08
C LEU A 71 -3.37 0.19 3.03
N PRO A 72 -3.52 0.60 4.30
CA PRO A 72 -2.38 0.71 5.20
C PRO A 72 -1.60 -0.61 5.32
N MET A 73 -0.26 -0.52 5.37
CA MET A 73 0.63 -1.69 5.45
C MET A 73 0.26 -2.63 6.63
N THR A 74 -0.21 -2.07 7.74
CA THR A 74 -0.70 -2.84 8.90
C THR A 74 -1.84 -3.79 8.55
N VAL A 75 -2.74 -3.40 7.64
CA VAL A 75 -3.85 -4.23 7.18
C VAL A 75 -3.37 -5.30 6.21
N ILE A 76 -2.49 -4.95 5.27
CA ILE A 76 -1.85 -5.92 4.36
C ILE A 76 -1.09 -6.99 5.16
N ILE A 77 -0.32 -6.58 6.17
CA ILE A 77 0.34 -7.51 7.11
C ILE A 77 -0.69 -8.38 7.84
N GLY A 78 -1.82 -7.83 8.26
CA GLY A 78 -2.91 -8.59 8.86
C GLY A 78 -3.47 -9.68 7.94
N GLN A 79 -3.63 -9.38 6.65
CA GLN A 79 -4.07 -10.33 5.64
C GLN A 79 -3.00 -11.42 5.39
N LEU A 80 -1.72 -11.06 5.33
CA LEU A 80 -0.62 -12.02 5.22
C LEU A 80 -0.53 -12.96 6.43
N LYS A 81 -0.72 -12.43 7.64
CA LYS A 81 -0.82 -13.24 8.87
C LYS A 81 -1.99 -14.23 8.82
N ALA A 82 -3.12 -13.84 8.24
CA ALA A 82 -4.25 -14.75 8.06
C ALA A 82 -3.88 -15.91 7.12
N LEU A 83 -3.14 -15.66 6.03
CA LEU A 83 -2.64 -16.73 5.17
C LEU A 83 -1.77 -17.74 5.92
N VAL A 84 -0.88 -17.27 6.82
CA VAL A 84 -0.03 -18.16 7.63
C VAL A 84 -0.89 -18.98 8.60
N ARG A 85 -1.79 -18.31 9.33
CA ARG A 85 -2.69 -18.95 10.30
C ARG A 85 -3.56 -20.03 9.66
N ASP A 86 -4.02 -19.78 8.44
CA ASP A 86 -4.95 -20.66 7.71
C ASP A 86 -4.21 -21.68 6.80
N ASP A 87 -2.89 -21.84 6.96
CA ASP A 87 -2.01 -22.74 6.19
C ASP A 87 -2.08 -22.54 4.66
N HIS A 88 -2.29 -21.29 4.25
CA HIS A 88 -2.44 -20.85 2.86
C HIS A 88 -1.31 -19.93 2.39
N ALA A 89 -0.23 -19.77 3.16
CA ALA A 89 0.88 -18.87 2.84
C ALA A 89 1.80 -19.42 1.74
N THR A 90 1.26 -19.70 0.54
CA THR A 90 2.04 -20.08 -0.64
C THR A 90 2.55 -18.86 -1.39
N ILE A 91 3.60 -19.03 -2.21
CA ILE A 91 4.11 -17.96 -3.10
C ILE A 91 2.99 -17.38 -3.96
N ALA A 92 2.12 -18.24 -4.53
CA ALA A 92 1.02 -17.83 -5.38
C ALA A 92 -0.01 -16.99 -4.61
N ASN A 93 -0.46 -17.46 -3.44
CA ASN A 93 -1.46 -16.74 -2.64
C ASN A 93 -0.93 -15.39 -2.11
N ILE A 94 0.36 -15.33 -1.75
CA ILE A 94 1.01 -14.07 -1.38
C ILE A 94 1.05 -13.12 -2.57
N GLN A 95 1.40 -13.63 -3.76
CA GLN A 95 1.41 -12.83 -4.97
C GLN A 95 0.03 -12.26 -5.27
N ASP A 96 -1.01 -13.10 -5.26
CA ASP A 96 -2.39 -12.68 -5.53
C ASP A 96 -2.86 -11.60 -4.55
N LEU A 97 -2.51 -11.76 -3.26
CA LEU A 97 -2.82 -10.77 -2.22
C LEU A 97 -2.12 -9.44 -2.50
N LEU A 98 -0.81 -9.46 -2.75
CA LEU A 98 -0.06 -8.22 -3.04
C LEU A 98 -0.55 -7.59 -4.34
N ASP A 99 -0.85 -8.40 -5.35
CA ASP A 99 -1.31 -7.90 -6.63
C ASP A 99 -2.67 -7.20 -6.55
N ALA A 100 -3.52 -7.64 -5.63
CA ALA A 100 -4.82 -7.04 -5.37
C ALA A 100 -4.79 -5.86 -4.39
N GLN A 101 -3.89 -5.86 -3.39
CA GLN A 101 -3.97 -4.95 -2.24
C GLN A 101 -2.81 -3.95 -2.14
N LEU A 102 -1.65 -4.26 -2.73
CA LEU A 102 -0.47 -3.40 -2.67
C LEU A 102 -0.50 -2.38 -3.81
N ASP A 103 -1.31 -1.35 -3.64
CA ASP A 103 -1.34 -0.19 -4.52
C ASP A 103 -1.01 1.09 -3.76
N TYR A 104 -0.53 2.11 -4.48
CA TYR A 104 -0.09 3.37 -3.91
C TYR A 104 -0.85 4.55 -4.46
N VAL A 105 -0.90 5.58 -3.63
CA VAL A 105 -1.45 6.89 -3.94
C VAL A 105 -0.43 8.00 -3.74
N ILE A 106 -0.61 9.07 -4.49
CA ILE A 106 0.05 10.34 -4.29
C ILE A 106 -0.96 11.34 -3.75
N VAL A 107 -0.68 11.86 -2.56
CA VAL A 107 -1.46 12.91 -1.89
C VAL A 107 -0.55 14.10 -1.60
N THR A 108 -1.12 15.26 -1.33
CA THR A 108 -0.33 16.38 -0.78
C THR A 108 0.11 16.07 0.66
N ARG A 109 1.20 16.70 1.12
CA ARG A 109 1.64 16.60 2.53
C ARG A 109 0.59 17.12 3.51
N GLU A 110 -0.22 18.09 3.09
CA GLU A 110 -1.34 18.58 3.89
C GLU A 110 -2.44 17.51 4.03
N GLU A 111 -2.79 16.84 2.94
CA GLU A 111 -3.71 15.69 2.95
C GLU A 111 -3.20 14.56 3.84
N TYR A 112 -1.94 14.18 3.69
CA TYR A 112 -1.32 13.16 4.52
C TYR A 112 -1.35 13.54 6.02
N LYS A 113 -1.09 14.81 6.36
CA LYS A 113 -1.23 15.29 7.74
C LYS A 113 -2.65 15.12 8.29
N ARG A 114 -3.69 15.27 7.47
CA ARG A 114 -5.08 15.03 7.91
C ARG A 114 -5.32 13.56 8.26
N LEU A 115 -4.77 12.63 7.49
CA LEU A 115 -4.80 11.18 7.81
C LEU A 115 -4.11 10.91 9.15
N VAL A 116 -2.89 11.41 9.33
CA VAL A 116 -2.10 11.24 10.56
C VAL A 116 -2.84 11.80 11.77
N ASN A 117 -3.41 13.02 11.66
CA ASN A 117 -4.15 13.65 12.76
C ASN A 117 -5.43 12.88 13.17
N LYS A 118 -5.93 12.00 12.29
CA LYS A 118 -7.06 11.10 12.57
C LYS A 118 -6.63 9.67 12.91
N GLY A 119 -5.33 9.37 12.93
CA GLY A 119 -4.79 8.02 13.14
C GLY A 119 -5.06 7.06 11.97
N LEU A 120 -5.41 7.60 10.80
CA LEU A 120 -5.77 6.84 9.59
C LEU A 120 -4.59 6.62 8.64
N ASP A 121 -3.38 7.05 9.01
CA ASP A 121 -2.14 6.74 8.29
C ASP A 121 -1.74 5.26 8.43
N LYS A 122 -2.12 4.63 9.55
CA LYS A 122 -1.78 3.24 9.89
C LYS A 122 -2.99 2.35 10.16
N SER A 123 -4.21 2.85 9.92
CA SER A 123 -5.42 2.09 10.21
C SER A 123 -6.54 2.44 9.23
N MET A 124 -7.51 1.53 9.10
CA MET A 124 -8.77 1.80 8.44
C MET A 124 -9.81 2.29 9.45
N PRO A 125 -10.79 3.11 9.03
CA PRO A 125 -11.92 3.46 9.88
C PRO A 125 -12.69 2.19 10.31
N LYS A 126 -13.35 2.23 11.48
CA LYS A 126 -14.08 1.08 12.03
C LYS A 126 -15.08 0.48 11.02
N ALA A 127 -15.74 1.34 10.26
CA ALA A 127 -16.71 0.99 9.24
C ALA A 127 -16.15 0.01 8.18
N TYR A 128 -14.85 0.08 7.88
CA TYR A 128 -14.18 -0.85 6.97
C TYR A 128 -14.35 -2.32 7.37
N TYR A 129 -14.35 -2.60 8.68
CA TYR A 129 -14.43 -3.96 9.22
C TYR A 129 -15.87 -4.42 9.51
N GLN A 130 -16.87 -3.53 9.34
CA GLN A 130 -18.25 -3.81 9.74
C GLN A 130 -19.07 -4.35 8.56
N VAL A 131 -19.36 -5.65 8.59
CA VAL A 131 -20.27 -6.28 7.63
C VAL A 131 -21.62 -5.56 7.66
N GLY A 132 -22.09 -5.11 6.48
CA GLY A 132 -23.35 -4.37 6.33
C GLY A 132 -23.23 -2.84 6.37
N HIS A 133 -22.05 -2.28 6.69
CA HIS A 133 -21.79 -0.85 6.47
C HIS A 133 -21.50 -0.59 4.99
N SER A 134 -21.82 0.62 4.48
CA SER A 134 -21.50 1.05 3.11
C SER A 134 -20.00 1.03 2.79
N ASP A 135 -19.17 1.07 3.82
CA ASP A 135 -17.71 1.22 3.70
C ASP A 135 -17.01 -0.11 3.98
N HIS A 136 -17.76 -1.20 4.12
CA HIS A 136 -17.19 -2.52 4.36
C HIS A 136 -16.23 -2.90 3.24
N LEU A 137 -14.97 -3.17 3.59
CA LEU A 137 -13.87 -3.45 2.66
C LEU A 137 -13.61 -2.33 1.63
N ASN A 138 -14.15 -1.12 1.84
CA ASN A 138 -13.86 0.03 0.99
C ASN A 138 -12.50 0.64 1.37
N ALA A 139 -11.49 0.40 0.55
CA ALA A 139 -10.15 0.93 0.80
C ALA A 139 -10.05 2.46 0.65
N MET A 140 -11.03 3.11 0.03
CA MET A 140 -11.14 4.58 -0.03
C MET A 140 -11.64 5.22 1.27
N ALA A 141 -12.30 4.45 2.14
CA ALA A 141 -13.01 4.98 3.30
C ALA A 141 -12.14 5.86 4.20
N ARG A 142 -10.85 5.53 4.36
CA ARG A 142 -9.92 6.31 5.17
C ARG A 142 -9.60 7.69 4.58
N PHE A 143 -9.55 7.79 3.25
CA PHE A 143 -9.32 9.03 2.53
C PHE A 143 -10.58 9.90 2.50
N GLU A 144 -11.73 9.29 2.25
CA GLU A 144 -13.04 9.94 2.25
C GLU A 144 -13.35 10.57 3.63
N THR A 145 -13.01 9.87 4.72
CA THR A 145 -13.16 10.36 6.11
C THR A 145 -12.44 11.69 6.36
N VAL A 146 -11.38 12.01 5.61
CA VAL A 146 -10.60 13.25 5.74
C VAL A 146 -10.71 14.17 4.52
N GLY A 147 -11.72 13.91 3.67
CA GLY A 147 -12.03 14.71 2.49
C GLY A 147 -10.93 14.69 1.42
N ILE A 148 -10.26 13.55 1.24
CA ILE A 148 -9.33 13.31 0.13
C ILE A 148 -10.09 12.57 -0.96
N THR A 149 -9.97 13.05 -2.19
CA THR A 149 -10.63 12.48 -3.37
C THR A 149 -9.60 12.20 -4.45
N PHE A 150 -9.83 11.14 -5.22
CA PHE A 150 -8.99 10.68 -6.32
C PHE A 150 -9.76 10.80 -7.64
N ALA A 151 -9.02 10.93 -8.73
CA ALA A 151 -9.58 10.97 -10.09
C ALA A 151 -10.02 9.58 -10.55
#